data_AF-A0A174Q9I5-F1
#
_entry.id   AF-A0A174Q9I5-F1
#
_cell.length_a   1.000
_cell.length_b   1.000
_cell.length_c   1.000
_cell.angle_alpha   90.00
_cell.angle_beta   90.00
_cell.angle_gamma   90.00
#
_symmetry.space_group_name_H-M   'P 1'
#
loop_
_entity.id
_entity.type
_entity.pdbx_description
1 polymer ?
#
loop_
_entity_poly.entity_id
_entity_poly.type
_entity_poly.pdbx_seq_one_letter_code
_entity_poly.pdbx_strand_id
1 'polypeptide(L)'
;MEGEWRKVKCCSNLEKENPDSAEFRFHGFFQKGTLSYDWGKLYRKSFLESHDLWIPPYSYAEDKAHNFRCCACHPKYAFVPQSIVLYRENLQSLTYQPKKNLMRNWILIASDFEQFLKEKHLSREYGDLIFFHLLIGAMYLAKEEMTYQGKKIRVAAKILKQYSRNPFVEQKLTLKECIRYTRQIKSLFWKLLAFTLVLFIQMHMYFVVAAVFVWMSSLGIDSL
;
A
#
# COMPACT_ATOMS: atom_id res chain seq x y z
N MET A 1 6.73 16.53 -31.18
CA MET A 1 6.58 16.85 -29.75
C MET A 1 7.64 16.07 -29.00
N GLU A 2 8.77 16.71 -28.72
CA GLU A 2 9.82 16.14 -27.88
C GLU A 2 9.40 16.33 -26.42
N GLY A 3 9.09 15.21 -25.75
CA GLY A 3 8.83 15.20 -24.31
C GLY A 3 10.14 15.39 -23.56
N GLU A 4 10.15 16.31 -22.60
CA GLU A 4 11.28 16.56 -21.72
C GLU A 4 11.55 15.32 -20.85
N TRP A 5 12.63 14.58 -21.13
CA TRP A 5 12.98 13.35 -20.44
C TRP A 5 13.67 13.66 -19.11
N ARG A 6 12.97 13.52 -17.98
CA ARG A 6 13.62 13.52 -16.67
C ARG A 6 14.09 12.12 -16.31
N LYS A 7 15.42 11.94 -16.18
CA LYS A 7 15.99 10.77 -15.50
C LYS A 7 15.51 10.78 -14.04
N VAL A 8 14.61 9.88 -13.69
CA VAL A 8 14.29 9.60 -12.29
C VAL A 8 15.47 8.82 -11.70
N LYS A 9 16.28 9.50 -10.89
CA LYS A 9 17.35 8.82 -10.13
C LYS A 9 16.67 7.88 -9.13
N CYS A 10 16.94 6.58 -9.22
CA CYS A 10 16.43 5.58 -8.28
C CYS A 10 17.16 5.76 -6.94
N CYS A 11 16.77 6.77 -6.16
CA CYS A 11 17.32 7.04 -4.84
C CYS A 11 16.58 6.23 -3.77
N SER A 12 16.54 4.90 -3.91
CA SER A 12 16.07 4.06 -2.81
C SER A 12 17.26 3.62 -1.97
N ASN A 13 17.40 4.14 -0.76
CA ASN A 13 18.29 3.56 0.27
C ASN A 13 17.83 2.17 0.73
N LEU A 14 16.81 1.59 0.09
CA LEU A 14 16.24 0.28 0.38
C LEU A 14 17.30 -0.84 0.31
N GLU A 15 18.32 -0.70 -0.53
CA GLU A 15 19.47 -1.62 -0.61
C GLU A 15 20.29 -1.72 0.68
N LYS A 16 20.21 -0.70 1.55
CA LYS A 16 20.94 -0.62 2.82
C LYS A 16 20.11 -1.11 4.00
N GLU A 17 18.84 -1.43 3.78
CA GLU A 17 17.92 -1.87 4.82
C GLU A 17 17.90 -3.40 4.90
N ASN A 18 17.68 -3.93 6.11
CA ASN A 18 17.54 -5.36 6.30
C ASN A 18 16.23 -5.84 5.63
N PRO A 19 16.27 -6.73 4.62
CA PRO A 19 15.09 -7.20 3.90
C PRO A 19 14.01 -7.85 4.78
N ASP A 20 14.41 -8.40 5.93
CA ASP A 20 13.49 -9.07 6.87
C ASP A 20 12.83 -8.09 7.85
N SER A 21 13.19 -6.80 7.81
CA SER A 21 12.64 -5.79 8.73
C SER A 21 11.30 -5.22 8.24
N ALA A 22 10.47 -4.80 9.20
CA ALA A 22 9.23 -4.07 8.87
C ALA A 22 9.51 -2.68 8.26
N GLU A 23 10.67 -2.07 8.56
CA GLU A 23 11.11 -0.82 7.92
C GLU A 23 11.32 -1.02 6.41
N PHE A 24 12.05 -2.07 6.01
CA PHE A 24 12.27 -2.40 4.60
C PHE A 24 10.95 -2.61 3.86
N ARG A 25 10.04 -3.40 4.46
CA ARG A 25 8.71 -3.63 3.89
C ARG A 25 7.89 -2.36 3.81
N PHE A 26 7.92 -1.53 4.86
CA PHE A 26 7.19 -0.26 4.88
C PHE A 26 7.70 0.70 3.80
N HIS A 27 9.00 0.89 3.73
CA HIS A 27 9.63 1.74 2.73
C HIS A 27 9.41 1.22 1.30
N GLY A 28 9.64 -0.07 1.09
CA GLY A 28 9.52 -0.71 -0.21
C GLY A 28 8.10 -0.72 -0.76
N PHE A 29 7.11 -1.09 0.05
CA PHE A 29 5.72 -1.24 -0.43
C PHE A 29 4.87 0.03 -0.32
N PHE A 30 5.05 0.83 0.73
CA PHE A 30 4.11 1.91 1.05
C PHE A 30 4.70 3.31 0.89
N GLN A 31 5.93 3.56 1.36
CA GLN A 31 6.50 4.91 1.27
C GLN A 31 7.08 5.24 -0.12
N LYS A 32 7.77 4.28 -0.76
CA LYS A 32 8.37 4.45 -2.09
C LYS A 32 7.64 3.67 -3.16
N GLY A 33 6.95 2.59 -2.80
CA GLY A 33 6.24 1.72 -3.72
C GLY A 33 7.14 0.88 -4.63
N THR A 34 8.47 0.93 -4.45
CA THR A 34 9.43 0.21 -5.29
C THR A 34 9.30 -1.30 -5.21
N LEU A 35 8.70 -1.87 -4.17
CA LEU A 35 8.39 -3.31 -4.09
C LEU A 35 6.95 -3.65 -4.50
N SER A 36 6.08 -2.66 -4.65
CA SER A 36 4.68 -2.89 -5.01
C SER A 36 4.50 -3.31 -6.46
N TYR A 37 5.26 -2.71 -7.37
CA TYR A 37 5.06 -2.91 -8.79
C TYR A 37 5.82 -4.12 -9.34
N ASP A 38 5.31 -4.81 -10.36
CA ASP A 38 6.08 -5.87 -11.03
C ASP A 38 7.09 -5.30 -12.05
N TRP A 39 6.83 -4.11 -12.59
CA TRP A 39 7.75 -3.47 -13.53
C TRP A 39 9.06 -3.03 -12.84
N GLY A 40 10.15 -3.06 -13.60
CA GLY A 40 11.48 -2.75 -13.09
C GLY A 40 12.10 -3.85 -12.22
N LYS A 41 11.56 -5.08 -12.25
CA LYS A 41 12.07 -6.26 -11.53
C LYS A 41 12.30 -7.44 -12.44
N LEU A 42 13.20 -8.32 -12.03
CA LEU A 42 13.42 -9.63 -12.62
C LEU A 42 13.26 -10.69 -11.53
N TYR A 43 12.40 -11.66 -11.79
CA TYR A 43 12.15 -12.78 -10.89
C TYR A 43 12.87 -14.01 -11.41
N ARG A 44 13.54 -14.75 -10.51
CA ARG A 44 14.09 -16.05 -10.87
C ARG A 44 12.91 -17.02 -11.08
N LYS A 45 12.76 -17.55 -12.29
CA LYS A 45 11.68 -18.48 -12.64
C LYS A 45 11.53 -19.63 -11.63
N SER A 46 12.64 -20.28 -11.28
CA SER A 46 12.62 -21.40 -10.33
C SER A 46 12.11 -21.01 -8.93
N PHE A 47 12.30 -19.75 -8.50
CA PHE A 47 11.77 -19.25 -7.23
C PHE A 47 10.25 -19.09 -7.28
N LEU A 48 9.71 -18.61 -8.40
CA LEU A 48 8.26 -18.47 -8.57
C LEU A 48 7.59 -19.86 -8.60
N GLU A 49 8.15 -20.78 -9.39
CA GLU A 49 7.61 -22.13 -9.54
C GLU A 49 7.68 -22.93 -8.23
N SER A 50 8.79 -22.84 -7.48
CA SER A 50 8.93 -23.59 -6.22
C SER A 50 8.00 -23.12 -5.11
N HIS A 51 7.47 -21.90 -5.22
CA HIS A 51 6.59 -21.30 -4.21
C HIS A 51 5.14 -21.10 -4.70
N ASP A 52 4.82 -21.54 -5.92
CA ASP A 52 3.51 -21.39 -6.55
C ASP A 52 3.04 -19.92 -6.63
N LEU A 53 3.97 -19.03 -6.97
CA LEU A 53 3.77 -17.58 -6.99
C LEU A 53 3.23 -17.11 -8.34
N TRP A 54 1.91 -17.23 -8.51
CA TRP A 54 1.19 -16.71 -9.67
C TRP A 54 0.55 -15.34 -9.39
N ILE A 55 0.38 -14.54 -10.44
CA ILE A 55 -0.32 -13.26 -10.36
C ILE A 55 -1.81 -13.53 -10.10
N PRO A 56 -2.37 -13.06 -8.97
CA PRO A 56 -3.78 -13.25 -8.67
C PRO A 56 -4.66 -12.36 -9.57
N PRO A 57 -5.88 -12.81 -9.95
CA PRO A 57 -6.74 -12.12 -10.91
C PRO A 57 -7.51 -10.95 -10.28
N TYR A 58 -6.80 -9.93 -9.80
CA TYR A 58 -7.39 -8.70 -9.30
C TYR A 58 -7.59 -7.68 -10.42
N SER A 59 -8.56 -6.78 -10.25
CA SER A 59 -8.82 -5.71 -11.24
C SER A 59 -7.89 -4.50 -11.09
N TYR A 60 -7.12 -4.46 -10.01
CA TYR A 60 -6.16 -3.39 -9.70
C TYR A 60 -5.17 -3.89 -8.64
N ALA A 61 -3.92 -3.41 -8.67
CA ALA A 61 -2.88 -3.72 -7.68
C ALA A 61 -2.57 -5.23 -7.53
N GLU A 62 -2.76 -5.99 -8.61
CA GLU A 62 -2.39 -7.41 -8.72
C GLU A 62 -0.89 -7.63 -8.53
N ASP A 63 -0.08 -6.67 -8.99
CA ASP A 63 1.36 -6.63 -8.82
C ASP A 63 1.77 -6.51 -7.34
N LYS A 64 1.11 -5.63 -6.57
CA LYS A 64 1.36 -5.50 -5.13
C LYS A 64 0.99 -6.79 -4.41
N ALA A 65 -0.14 -7.39 -4.77
CA ALA A 65 -0.57 -8.64 -4.16
C ALA A 65 0.39 -9.81 -4.47
N HIS A 66 0.86 -9.90 -5.71
CA HIS A 66 1.91 -10.84 -6.11
C HIS A 66 3.20 -10.60 -5.31
N ASN A 67 3.65 -9.36 -5.21
CA ASN A 67 4.88 -9.02 -4.49
C ASN A 67 4.78 -9.18 -2.97
N PHE A 68 3.60 -9.07 -2.35
CA PHE A 68 3.41 -9.46 -0.95
C PHE A 68 3.73 -10.94 -0.74
N ARG A 69 3.20 -11.82 -1.62
CA ARG A 69 3.47 -13.26 -1.56
C ARG A 69 4.94 -13.56 -1.83
N CYS A 70 5.53 -12.92 -2.85
CA CYS A 70 6.98 -13.03 -3.11
C CYS A 70 7.80 -12.64 -1.89
N CYS A 71 7.49 -11.51 -1.25
CA CYS A 71 8.20 -11.02 -0.06
C CYS A 71 8.09 -11.98 1.13
N ALA A 72 6.94 -12.62 1.30
CA ALA A 72 6.72 -13.62 2.35
C ALA A 72 7.48 -14.94 2.09
N CYS A 73 7.92 -15.21 0.86
CA CYS A 73 8.76 -16.37 0.55
C CYS A 73 10.27 -16.10 0.69
N HIS A 74 10.65 -15.11 1.51
CA HIS A 74 12.04 -14.76 1.83
C HIS A 74 12.97 -14.64 0.60
N PRO A 75 12.65 -13.76 -0.36
CA PRO A 75 13.45 -13.62 -1.56
C PRO A 75 14.80 -12.97 -1.22
N LYS A 76 15.84 -13.33 -1.97
CA LYS A 76 17.12 -12.61 -1.94
C LYS A 76 17.06 -11.45 -2.92
N TYR A 77 17.17 -10.23 -2.43
CA TYR A 77 17.14 -9.03 -3.26
C TYR A 77 18.54 -8.70 -3.81
N ALA A 78 18.58 -8.32 -5.08
CA ALA A 78 19.73 -7.66 -5.69
C ALA A 78 19.23 -6.37 -6.34
N PHE A 79 19.91 -5.26 -6.07
CA PHE A 79 19.54 -3.94 -6.58
C PHE A 79 20.48 -3.54 -7.72
N VAL A 80 19.90 -3.06 -8.81
CA VAL A 80 20.64 -2.57 -9.97
C VAL A 80 20.60 -1.04 -9.95
N PRO A 81 21.74 -0.33 -10.09
CA PRO A 81 21.80 1.12 -9.95
C PRO A 81 21.12 1.89 -11.09
N GLN A 82 20.80 1.21 -12.20
CA GLN A 82 20.17 1.80 -13.38
C GLN A 82 18.79 1.18 -13.60
N SER A 83 17.81 2.02 -13.94
CA SER A 83 16.52 1.51 -14.38
C SER A 83 16.69 0.75 -15.69
N ILE A 84 16.18 -0.47 -15.73
CA ILE A 84 16.10 -1.29 -16.95
C ILE A 84 14.75 -1.15 -17.67
N VAL A 85 13.86 -0.28 -17.17
CA VAL A 85 12.52 -0.06 -17.73
C VAL A 85 12.29 1.42 -18.02
N LEU A 86 11.68 1.68 -19.17
CA LEU A 86 11.07 2.96 -19.52
C LEU A 86 9.56 2.85 -19.32
N TYR A 87 9.02 3.62 -18.37
CA TYR A 87 7.58 3.68 -18.13
C TYR A 87 6.98 4.84 -18.92
N ARG A 88 5.92 4.58 -19.70
CA ARG A 88 5.19 5.60 -20.44
C ARG A 88 3.85 5.86 -19.74
N GLU A 89 3.66 7.09 -19.28
CA GLU A 89 2.38 7.52 -18.75
C GLU A 89 1.40 7.78 -19.89
N ASN A 90 0.22 7.15 -19.80
CA ASN A 90 -0.91 7.44 -20.67
C ASN A 90 -2.10 7.80 -19.79
N LEU A 91 -2.55 9.06 -19.86
CA LEU A 91 -3.68 9.56 -19.07
C LEU A 91 -5.02 8.90 -19.44
N GLN A 92 -5.10 8.18 -20.55
CA GLN A 92 -6.27 7.41 -20.95
C GLN A 92 -6.23 5.95 -20.44
N SER A 93 -5.12 5.53 -19.84
CA SER A 93 -4.96 4.16 -19.34
C SER A 93 -5.89 3.86 -18.16
N LEU A 94 -6.08 2.56 -17.89
CA LEU A 94 -6.85 2.08 -16.74
C LEU A 94 -6.38 2.70 -15.41
N THR A 95 -5.09 3.05 -15.29
CA THR A 95 -4.51 3.71 -14.10
C THR A 95 -5.17 5.04 -13.78
N TYR A 96 -5.63 5.81 -14.77
CA TYR A 96 -6.25 7.13 -14.57
C TYR A 96 -7.78 7.11 -14.68
N GLN A 97 -8.38 5.92 -14.82
CA GLN A 97 -9.83 5.75 -14.81
C GLN A 97 -10.34 5.36 -13.41
N PRO A 98 -11.61 5.66 -13.06
CA PRO A 98 -12.18 5.24 -11.79
C PRO A 98 -12.09 3.72 -11.62
N LYS A 99 -11.54 3.27 -10.49
CA LYS A 99 -11.38 1.84 -10.20
C LYS A 99 -12.70 1.23 -9.73
N LYS A 100 -13.26 0.32 -10.53
CA LYS A 100 -14.44 -0.46 -10.13
C LYS A 100 -14.12 -1.32 -8.91
N ASN A 101 -15.02 -1.35 -7.93
CA ASN A 101 -14.93 -2.20 -6.73
C ASN A 101 -13.62 -2.06 -5.92
N LEU A 102 -12.97 -0.89 -5.98
CA LEU A 102 -11.67 -0.67 -5.36
C LEU A 102 -11.61 -1.06 -3.87
N MET A 103 -12.64 -0.71 -3.09
CA MET A 103 -12.73 -1.06 -1.68
C MET A 103 -12.69 -2.57 -1.46
N ARG A 104 -13.51 -3.32 -2.22
CA ARG A 104 -13.56 -4.79 -2.15
C ARG A 104 -12.21 -5.37 -2.52
N ASN A 105 -11.60 -4.88 -3.60
CA ASN A 105 -10.30 -5.35 -4.07
C ASN A 105 -9.20 -5.14 -3.01
N TRP A 106 -9.21 -3.99 -2.35
CA TRP A 106 -8.23 -3.67 -1.31
C TRP A 106 -8.32 -4.60 -0.10
N ILE A 107 -9.54 -4.91 0.33
CA ILE A 107 -9.80 -5.83 1.45
C ILE A 107 -9.45 -7.27 1.06
N LEU A 108 -9.81 -7.70 -0.15
CA LEU A 108 -9.50 -9.04 -0.66
C LEU A 108 -8.00 -9.31 -0.72
N ILE A 109 -7.21 -8.37 -1.24
CA ILE A 109 -5.73 -8.51 -1.26
C ILE A 109 -5.18 -8.80 0.15
N ALA A 110 -5.71 -8.10 1.16
CA ALA A 110 -5.27 -8.27 2.53
C ALA A 110 -5.76 -9.58 3.18
N SER A 111 -7.00 -9.98 2.93
CA SER A 111 -7.54 -11.25 3.46
C SER A 111 -6.89 -12.46 2.81
N ASP A 112 -6.69 -12.43 1.50
CA ASP A 112 -6.07 -13.53 0.76
C ASP A 112 -4.60 -13.67 1.12
N PHE A 113 -3.92 -12.54 1.36
CA PHE A 113 -2.56 -12.58 1.88
C PHE A 113 -2.50 -13.11 3.33
N GLU A 114 -3.47 -12.78 4.17
CA GLU A 114 -3.56 -13.39 5.51
C GLU A 114 -3.71 -14.92 5.42
N GLN A 115 -4.58 -15.41 4.52
CA GLN A 115 -4.74 -16.84 4.29
C GLN A 115 -3.43 -17.48 3.83
N PHE A 116 -2.76 -16.88 2.84
CA PHE A 116 -1.45 -17.34 2.36
C PHE A 116 -0.43 -17.43 3.51
N LEU A 117 -0.37 -16.43 4.38
CA LEU A 117 0.52 -16.44 5.54
C LEU A 117 0.14 -17.50 6.58
N LYS A 118 -1.14 -17.84 6.73
CA LYS A 118 -1.59 -18.92 7.63
C LYS A 118 -1.14 -20.28 7.09
N GLU A 119 -1.35 -20.51 5.79
CA GLU A 119 -0.94 -21.75 5.10
C GLU A 119 0.57 -21.97 5.14
N LYS A 120 1.37 -20.88 5.11
CA LYS A 120 2.84 -20.93 5.21
C LYS A 120 3.38 -20.82 6.64
N HIS A 121 2.53 -20.65 7.66
CA HIS A 121 2.91 -20.40 9.07
C HIS A 121 3.72 -19.12 9.33
N LEU A 122 3.53 -18.08 8.50
CA LEU A 122 4.27 -16.81 8.53
C LEU A 122 3.47 -15.63 9.09
N SER A 123 2.27 -15.87 9.63
CA SER A 123 1.34 -14.81 10.03
C SER A 123 1.89 -13.79 11.05
N ARG A 124 2.82 -14.21 11.92
CA ARG A 124 3.40 -13.30 12.94
C ARG A 124 4.45 -12.34 12.36
N GLU A 125 5.06 -12.70 11.24
CA GLU A 125 6.20 -12.00 10.67
C GLU A 125 5.79 -10.90 9.69
N TYR A 126 4.78 -11.16 8.87
CA TYR A 126 4.35 -10.28 7.78
C TYR A 126 3.00 -9.59 8.02
N GLY A 127 2.50 -9.63 9.25
CA GLY A 127 1.26 -8.93 9.63
C GLY A 127 1.34 -7.40 9.43
N ASP A 128 2.55 -6.84 9.38
CA ASP A 128 2.78 -5.42 9.07
C ASP A 128 2.32 -5.07 7.65
N LEU A 129 2.53 -5.94 6.66
CA LEU A 129 2.07 -5.71 5.30
C LEU A 129 0.54 -5.59 5.23
N ILE A 130 -0.18 -6.47 5.94
CA ILE A 130 -1.64 -6.40 6.05
C ILE A 130 -2.06 -5.09 6.71
N PHE A 131 -1.46 -4.77 7.86
CA PHE A 131 -1.80 -3.57 8.62
C PHE A 131 -1.59 -2.29 7.80
N PHE A 132 -0.39 -2.11 7.23
CA PHE A 132 -0.06 -0.91 6.46
C PHE A 132 -0.85 -0.85 5.15
N HIS A 133 -1.09 -1.99 4.48
CA HIS A 133 -1.96 -2.02 3.31
C HIS A 133 -3.34 -1.52 3.67
N LEU A 134 -3.95 -2.00 4.75
CA LEU A 134 -5.28 -1.56 5.16
C LEU A 134 -5.31 -0.08 5.56
N LEU A 135 -4.30 0.40 6.29
CA LEU A 135 -4.20 1.80 6.73
C LEU A 135 -4.06 2.76 5.54
N ILE A 136 -3.13 2.48 4.63
CA ILE A 136 -2.94 3.26 3.41
C ILE A 136 -4.17 3.14 2.49
N GLY A 137 -4.86 1.98 2.52
CA GLY A 137 -6.14 1.79 1.85
C GLY A 137 -7.20 2.79 2.24
N ALA A 138 -7.33 3.11 3.53
CA ALA A 138 -8.28 4.11 3.99
C ALA A 138 -8.00 5.49 3.35
N MET A 139 -6.72 5.86 3.27
CA MET A 139 -6.26 7.12 2.67
C MET A 139 -6.51 7.14 1.16
N TYR A 140 -6.12 6.06 0.47
CA TYR A 140 -6.23 5.92 -0.97
C TYR A 140 -7.70 5.90 -1.43
N LEU A 141 -8.57 5.15 -0.74
CA LEU A 141 -10.00 5.11 -1.02
C LEU A 141 -10.66 6.48 -0.83
N ALA A 142 -10.30 7.21 0.23
CA ALA A 142 -10.81 8.56 0.44
C ALA A 142 -10.35 9.51 -0.68
N LYS A 143 -9.08 9.43 -1.08
CA LYS A 143 -8.52 10.22 -2.18
C LYS A 143 -9.22 9.93 -3.51
N GLU A 144 -9.33 8.66 -3.89
CA GLU A 144 -10.02 8.23 -5.13
C GLU A 144 -11.46 8.75 -5.16
N GLU A 145 -12.21 8.56 -4.07
CA GLU A 145 -13.60 9.01 -3.99
C GLU A 145 -13.72 10.54 -4.12
N MET A 146 -12.80 11.29 -3.48
CA MET A 146 -12.76 12.75 -3.60
C MET A 146 -12.38 13.23 -5.00
N THR A 147 -11.53 12.49 -5.72
CA THR A 147 -11.14 12.82 -7.10
C THR A 147 -12.33 12.75 -8.05
N TYR A 148 -13.21 11.74 -7.91
CA TYR A 148 -14.32 11.52 -8.84
C TYR A 148 -15.68 12.07 -8.39
N GLN A 149 -15.91 12.23 -7.08
CA GLN A 149 -17.18 12.76 -6.53
C GLN A 149 -17.03 14.15 -5.89
N GLY A 150 -15.83 14.72 -5.93
CA GLY A 150 -15.50 16.05 -5.44
C GLY A 150 -14.96 16.07 -4.01
N LYS A 151 -14.18 17.10 -3.70
CA LYS A 151 -13.47 17.31 -2.42
C LYS A 151 -14.41 17.74 -1.29
N LYS A 152 -15.37 16.88 -0.93
CA LYS A 152 -16.37 17.12 0.13
C LYS A 152 -16.09 16.22 1.33
N ILE A 153 -16.12 16.80 2.54
CA ILE A 153 -15.88 16.06 3.80
C ILE A 153 -16.86 14.89 3.94
N ARG A 154 -18.15 15.09 3.60
CA ARG A 154 -19.17 14.03 3.67
C ARG A 154 -18.87 12.82 2.77
N VAL A 155 -18.27 13.05 1.60
CA VAL A 155 -17.90 12.01 0.64
C VAL A 155 -16.79 11.15 1.22
N ALA A 156 -15.69 11.78 1.65
CA ALA A 156 -14.58 11.08 2.31
C ALA A 156 -15.00 10.39 3.62
N ALA A 157 -15.84 11.02 4.45
CA ALA A 157 -16.30 10.41 5.71
C ALA A 157 -17.17 9.17 5.46
N LYS A 158 -18.01 9.17 4.42
CA LYS A 158 -18.85 8.03 4.04
C LYS A 158 -17.99 6.82 3.65
N ILE A 159 -17.01 7.01 2.77
CA ILE A 159 -16.15 5.92 2.31
C ILE A 159 -15.26 5.38 3.45
N LEU A 160 -14.71 6.26 4.30
CA LEU A 160 -13.95 5.87 5.49
C LEU A 160 -14.78 5.05 6.47
N LYS A 161 -16.02 5.48 6.74
CA LYS A 161 -16.94 4.74 7.61
C LYS A 161 -17.26 3.36 7.05
N GLN A 162 -17.57 3.27 5.76
CA GLN A 162 -17.90 2.00 5.12
C GLN A 162 -16.71 1.03 5.12
N TYR A 163 -15.52 1.52 4.78
CA TYR A 163 -14.29 0.74 4.78
C TYR A 163 -13.91 0.24 6.18
N SER A 164 -13.92 1.14 7.17
CA SER A 164 -13.48 0.83 8.53
C SER A 164 -14.45 -0.09 9.29
N ARG A 165 -15.73 -0.13 8.89
CA ARG A 165 -16.75 -1.03 9.46
C ARG A 165 -16.75 -2.43 8.83
N ASN A 166 -15.89 -2.68 7.85
CA ASN A 166 -15.72 -4.05 7.38
C ASN A 166 -15.08 -4.88 8.52
N PRO A 167 -15.63 -6.06 8.87
CA PRO A 167 -15.15 -6.83 10.02
C PRO A 167 -13.66 -7.19 9.96
N PHE A 168 -13.15 -7.48 8.76
CA PHE A 168 -11.73 -7.77 8.57
C PHE A 168 -10.87 -6.53 8.83
N VAL A 169 -11.29 -5.37 8.31
CA VAL A 169 -10.57 -4.11 8.52
C VAL A 169 -10.58 -3.72 10.00
N GLU A 170 -11.73 -3.79 10.65
CA GLU A 170 -11.92 -3.48 12.07
C GLU A 170 -11.05 -4.37 12.97
N GLN A 171 -10.97 -5.67 12.65
CA GLN A 171 -10.14 -6.61 13.38
C GLN A 171 -8.63 -6.32 13.25
N LYS A 172 -8.19 -5.78 12.11
CA LYS A 172 -6.76 -5.59 11.79
C LYS A 172 -6.25 -4.19 12.11
N LEU A 173 -7.06 -3.16 11.90
CA LEU A 173 -6.70 -1.77 12.17
C LEU A 173 -6.96 -1.40 13.63
N THR A 174 -6.10 -1.92 14.52
CA THR A 174 -6.16 -1.63 15.95
C THR A 174 -4.97 -0.81 16.42
N LEU A 175 -5.15 -0.03 17.49
CA LEU A 175 -4.03 0.68 18.13
C LEU A 175 -2.91 -0.26 18.60
N LYS A 176 -3.26 -1.47 19.05
CA LYS A 176 -2.29 -2.50 19.44
C LYS A 176 -1.38 -2.89 18.28
N GLU A 177 -1.97 -3.24 17.14
CA GLU A 177 -1.20 -3.60 15.94
C GLU A 177 -0.44 -2.40 15.38
N CYS A 178 -1.04 -1.20 15.44
CA CYS A 178 -0.37 0.04 15.08
C CYS A 178 0.92 0.24 15.87
N ILE A 179 0.86 0.22 17.20
CA ILE A 179 2.04 0.37 18.06
C ILE A 179 3.06 -0.72 17.75
N ARG A 180 2.63 -1.97 17.58
CA ARG A 180 3.51 -3.10 17.26
C ARG A 180 4.29 -2.89 15.96
N TYR A 181 3.61 -2.61 14.86
CA TYR A 181 4.24 -2.53 13.54
C TYR A 181 4.98 -1.22 13.31
N THR A 182 4.47 -0.12 13.87
CA THR A 182 5.16 1.18 13.76
C THR A 182 6.40 1.29 14.64
N ARG A 183 6.58 0.42 15.64
CA ARG A 183 7.76 0.43 16.53
C ARG A 183 9.08 0.36 15.75
N GLN A 184 9.12 -0.47 14.71
CA GLN A 184 10.31 -0.69 13.87
C GLN A 184 10.53 0.41 12.84
N ILE A 185 9.55 1.28 12.64
CA ILE A 185 9.65 2.34 11.64
C ILE A 185 10.61 3.42 12.15
N LYS A 186 11.49 4.01 11.33
CA LYS A 186 12.40 5.07 11.83
C LYS A 186 11.74 6.44 11.87
N SER A 187 10.90 6.74 10.88
CA SER A 187 10.27 8.05 10.74
C SER A 187 9.23 8.32 11.84
N LEU A 188 9.51 9.30 12.70
CA LEU A 188 8.58 9.75 13.74
C LEU A 188 7.27 10.29 13.13
N PHE A 189 7.36 10.98 11.99
CA PHE A 189 6.20 11.47 11.25
C PHE A 189 5.23 10.32 10.92
N TRP A 190 5.74 9.23 10.34
CA TRP A 190 4.89 8.09 9.97
C TRP A 190 4.29 7.37 11.18
N LYS A 191 5.03 7.29 12.31
CA LYS A 191 4.47 6.74 13.56
C LYS A 191 3.29 7.56 14.05
N LEU A 192 3.46 8.88 14.14
CA LEU A 192 2.43 9.80 14.62
C LEU A 192 1.23 9.83 13.68
N LEU A 193 1.47 9.85 12.37
CA LEU A 193 0.42 9.81 11.36
C LEU A 193 -0.40 8.52 11.48
N ALA A 194 0.26 7.36 11.48
CA ALA A 194 -0.41 6.07 11.59
C ALA A 194 -1.21 5.96 12.90
N PHE A 195 -0.60 6.32 14.02
CA PHE A 195 -1.25 6.29 15.33
C PHE A 195 -2.50 7.19 15.36
N THR A 196 -2.38 8.43 14.90
CA THR A 196 -3.49 9.41 14.90
C THR A 196 -4.63 8.94 14.00
N LEU A 197 -4.33 8.43 12.81
CA LEU A 197 -5.32 7.90 11.89
C LEU A 197 -6.07 6.70 12.48
N VAL A 198 -5.35 5.72 13.03
CA VAL A 198 -5.97 4.54 13.65
C VAL A 198 -6.80 4.94 14.87
N LEU A 199 -6.30 5.84 15.72
CA LEU A 199 -7.03 6.34 16.89
C LEU A 199 -8.37 6.95 16.47
N PHE A 200 -8.37 7.87 15.50
CA PHE A 200 -9.59 8.54 15.06
C PHE A 200 -10.55 7.61 14.32
N ILE A 201 -10.04 6.64 13.55
CA ILE A 201 -10.86 5.60 12.92
C ILE A 201 -11.57 4.74 13.98
N GLN A 202 -10.85 4.30 15.02
CA GLN A 202 -11.41 3.49 16.11
C GLN A 202 -12.43 4.27 16.96
N MET A 203 -12.21 5.56 17.18
CA MET A 203 -13.19 6.44 17.85
C MET A 203 -14.35 6.86 16.94
N HIS A 204 -14.47 6.29 15.73
CA HIS A 204 -15.47 6.62 14.73
C HIS A 204 -15.51 8.11 14.32
N MET A 205 -14.40 8.84 14.49
CA MET A 205 -14.24 10.26 14.16
C MET A 205 -13.99 10.48 12.65
N TYR A 206 -14.77 9.80 11.80
CA TYR A 206 -14.58 9.80 10.34
C TYR A 206 -14.64 11.18 9.71
N PHE A 207 -15.46 12.08 10.26
CA PHE A 207 -15.58 13.46 9.78
C PHE A 207 -14.30 14.27 10.03
N VAL A 208 -13.60 14.02 11.15
CA VAL A 208 -12.33 14.69 11.46
C VAL A 208 -11.24 14.21 10.51
N VAL A 209 -11.12 12.88 10.33
CA VAL A 209 -10.16 12.30 9.37
C VAL A 209 -10.44 12.80 7.95
N ALA A 210 -11.71 12.81 7.54
CA ALA A 210 -12.13 13.32 6.24
C ALA A 210 -11.84 14.81 6.05
N ALA A 211 -12.03 15.65 7.09
CA ALA A 211 -11.71 17.06 7.04
C ALA A 211 -10.22 17.30 6.81
N VAL A 212 -9.36 16.54 7.50
CA VAL A 212 -7.91 16.58 7.30
C VAL A 212 -7.55 16.19 5.87
N PHE A 213 -8.11 15.11 5.32
CA PHE A 213 -7.82 14.68 3.95
C PHE A 213 -8.30 15.68 2.90
N VAL A 214 -9.48 16.27 3.06
CA VAL A 214 -9.97 17.32 2.16
C VAL A 214 -9.07 18.55 2.22
N TRP A 215 -8.64 18.95 3.43
CA TRP A 215 -7.73 20.07 3.61
C TRP A 215 -6.37 19.81 2.95
N MET A 216 -5.76 18.65 3.18
CA MET A 216 -4.50 18.24 2.54
C MET A 216 -4.62 18.23 1.01
N SER A 217 -5.72 17.70 0.47
CA SER A 217 -5.96 17.70 -0.98
C SER A 217 -6.21 19.09 -1.56
N SER A 218 -6.74 20.01 -0.75
CA SER A 218 -6.95 21.41 -1.17
C SER A 218 -5.63 22.18 -1.24
N LEU A 219 -4.61 21.75 -0.49
CA LEU A 219 -3.26 22.30 -0.51
C LEU A 219 -2.33 21.64 -1.56
N GLY A 220 -2.79 20.63 -2.30
CA GLY A 220 -1.95 19.89 -3.24
C GLY A 220 -0.92 18.97 -2.57
N ILE A 221 -1.11 18.63 -1.29
CA ILE A 221 -0.23 17.77 -0.47
C ILE A 221 -0.67 16.30 -0.56
N ASP A 222 -1.62 15.99 -1.44
CA ASP A 222 -2.23 14.68 -1.65
C ASP A 222 -1.34 13.69 -2.42
N SER A 223 -0.01 13.88 -2.47
CA SER A 223 0.94 12.96 -3.11
C SER A 223 1.29 11.71 -2.28
N LEU A 224 0.50 11.40 -1.24
CA LEU A 224 0.55 10.11 -0.54
C LEU A 224 0.05 8.96 -1.43
#